data_AF-A0A9J7BYH4-F1
#
_entry.id   AF-A0A9J7BYH4-F1
#
_cell.length_a   1.000
_cell.length_b   1.000
_cell.length_c   1.000
_cell.angle_alpha   90.00
_cell.angle_beta   90.00
_cell.angle_gamma   90.00
#
_symmetry.space_group_name_H-M   'P 1'
#
loop_
_entity.id
_entity.type
_entity.pdbx_description
1 polymer ?
#
loop_
_entity_poly.entity_id
_entity_poly.type
_entity_poly.pdbx_seq_one_letter_code
_entity_poly.pdbx_strand_id
1 'polypeptide(L)'
;MKLGDKIRYLREVEGSLRGLNRAMSQLEMARAIEAETGSKLSQSYLSQIESGARPHMTGKTRQILASFFKVHPGYLVDDPEGYSPELQSELRKVEDRLDMWLVDGAERFRRDPELKQALLTLARHEHSRECLLLLEAILETPGLAPRLSEVLRTGNREQGTGNREQKTGRGTKQGAQK
;
A
#
# COMPACT_ATOMS: atom_id res chain seq x y z
N MET A 1 0.62 6.11 -17.03
CA MET A 1 1.82 5.59 -17.74
C MET A 1 1.72 5.88 -19.22
N LYS A 2 2.85 6.14 -19.89
CA LYS A 2 2.89 6.29 -21.36
C LYS A 2 2.94 4.93 -22.04
N LEU A 3 2.51 4.86 -23.30
CA LEU A 3 2.52 3.68 -24.15
C LEU A 3 3.91 3.02 -24.20
N GLY A 4 4.96 3.82 -24.37
CA GLY A 4 6.33 3.30 -24.42
C GLY A 4 6.75 2.59 -23.13
N ASP A 5 6.29 3.08 -21.98
CA ASP A 5 6.56 2.47 -20.67
C ASP A 5 5.81 1.13 -20.53
N LYS A 6 4.56 1.08 -21.00
CA LYS A 6 3.76 -0.14 -21.01
C LYS A 6 4.40 -1.23 -21.88
N ILE A 7 4.93 -0.89 -23.06
CA ILE A 7 5.62 -1.86 -23.91
C ILE A 7 6.92 -2.35 -23.25
N ARG A 8 7.70 -1.46 -22.62
CA ARG A 8 8.92 -1.84 -21.89
C ARG A 8 8.61 -2.80 -20.75
N TYR A 9 7.56 -2.53 -19.97
CA TYR A 9 7.08 -3.42 -18.92
C TYR A 9 6.63 -4.79 -19.46
N LEU A 10 5.83 -4.81 -20.53
CA LEU A 10 5.36 -6.07 -21.13
C LEU A 10 6.51 -6.94 -21.63
N ARG A 11 7.59 -6.35 -22.16
CA ARG A 11 8.80 -7.10 -22.55
C ARG A 11 9.54 -7.71 -21.36
N GLU A 12 9.52 -7.04 -20.20
CA GLU A 12 10.12 -7.54 -18.97
C GLU A 12 9.35 -8.74 -18.42
N VAL A 13 8.03 -8.63 -18.37
CA VAL A 13 7.13 -9.72 -17.99
C VAL A 13 7.29 -10.89 -18.96
N GLU A 14 7.20 -10.64 -20.25
CA GLU A 14 7.31 -11.67 -21.29
C GLU A 14 8.68 -12.37 -21.25
N GLY A 15 9.76 -11.61 -21.08
CA GLY A 15 11.10 -12.19 -20.95
C GLY A 15 11.26 -13.05 -19.70
N SER A 16 10.64 -12.66 -18.59
CA SER A 16 10.60 -13.45 -17.36
C SER A 16 9.80 -14.75 -17.54
N LEU A 17 8.63 -14.67 -18.19
CA LEU A 17 7.80 -15.85 -18.50
C LEU A 17 8.50 -16.83 -19.45
N ARG A 18 9.36 -16.34 -20.34
CA ARG A 18 10.20 -17.16 -21.22
C ARG A 18 11.50 -17.66 -20.56
N GLY A 19 11.70 -17.38 -19.27
CA GLY A 19 12.87 -17.85 -18.50
C GLY A 19 14.16 -17.07 -18.77
N LEU A 20 14.11 -15.89 -19.39
CA LEU A 20 15.29 -15.07 -19.64
C LEU A 20 15.78 -14.33 -18.39
N ASN A 21 14.94 -14.19 -17.36
CA ASN A 21 15.19 -13.36 -16.16
C ASN A 21 15.63 -11.91 -16.49
N ARG A 22 15.22 -11.41 -17.65
CA ARG A 22 15.46 -10.05 -18.17
C ARG A 22 14.38 -9.71 -19.19
N ALA A 23 14.27 -8.44 -19.54
CA ALA A 23 13.43 -8.03 -20.66
C ALA A 23 13.92 -8.62 -21.99
N MET A 24 12.96 -9.02 -22.83
CA MET A 24 13.23 -9.35 -24.24
C MET A 24 13.75 -8.12 -24.97
N SER A 25 14.83 -8.24 -25.72
CA SER A 25 15.29 -7.21 -26.63
C SER A 25 14.26 -6.94 -27.74
N GLN A 26 14.32 -5.77 -28.36
CA GLN A 26 13.36 -5.40 -29.42
C GLN A 26 13.46 -6.33 -30.64
N LEU A 27 14.66 -6.86 -30.90
CA LEU A 27 14.89 -7.85 -31.96
C LEU A 27 14.30 -9.22 -31.59
N GLU A 28 14.51 -9.69 -30.36
CA GLU A 28 13.90 -10.94 -29.86
C GLU A 28 12.38 -10.86 -29.91
N MET A 29 11.81 -9.72 -29.50
CA MET A 29 10.38 -9.45 -29.56
C MET A 29 9.85 -9.44 -31.00
N ALA A 30 10.52 -8.76 -31.93
CA ALA A 30 10.12 -8.73 -33.34
C ALA A 30 10.06 -10.15 -33.94
N ARG A 31 11.06 -10.99 -33.64
CA ARG A 31 11.09 -12.39 -34.09
C ARG A 31 9.99 -13.24 -33.46
N ALA A 32 9.75 -13.07 -32.17
CA ALA A 32 8.70 -13.80 -31.46
C ALA A 32 7.30 -13.43 -31.97
N ILE A 33 7.05 -12.13 -32.24
CA ILE A 33 5.80 -11.67 -32.84
C ILE A 33 5.57 -12.32 -34.20
N GLU A 34 6.59 -12.37 -35.05
CA GLU A 34 6.48 -13.00 -36.38
C GLU A 34 6.19 -14.50 -36.25
N ALA A 35 6.88 -15.20 -35.35
CA ALA A 35 6.70 -16.62 -35.13
C ALA A 35 5.30 -16.99 -34.60
N GLU A 36 4.70 -16.15 -33.75
CA GLU A 36 3.44 -16.47 -33.06
C GLU A 36 2.19 -15.88 -33.72
N THR A 37 2.33 -14.74 -34.38
CA THR A 37 1.19 -14.02 -35.00
C THR A 37 1.21 -14.06 -36.53
N GLY A 38 2.30 -14.55 -37.13
CA GLY A 38 2.55 -14.50 -38.58
C GLY A 38 2.71 -13.09 -39.14
N SER A 39 2.68 -12.06 -38.29
CA SER A 39 2.76 -10.66 -38.71
C SER A 39 4.15 -10.10 -38.50
N LYS A 40 4.66 -9.36 -39.50
CA LYS A 40 5.98 -8.72 -39.43
C LYS A 40 5.90 -7.34 -38.77
N LEU A 41 6.75 -7.12 -37.78
CA LEU A 41 6.98 -5.84 -37.12
C LEU A 41 8.47 -5.58 -37.05
N SER A 42 8.93 -4.40 -37.48
CA SER A 42 10.36 -4.09 -37.50
C SER A 42 10.88 -3.66 -36.13
N GLN A 43 12.14 -3.98 -35.83
CA GLN A 43 12.79 -3.55 -34.60
C GLN A 43 12.84 -2.02 -34.48
N SER A 44 13.13 -1.31 -35.58
CA SER A 44 13.13 0.15 -35.62
C SER A 44 11.77 0.74 -35.24
N TYR A 45 10.68 0.12 -35.70
CA TYR A 45 9.33 0.55 -35.35
C TYR A 45 9.04 0.37 -33.85
N LEU A 46 9.46 -0.75 -33.25
CA LEU A 46 9.33 -0.96 -31.81
C LEU A 46 10.13 0.07 -31.01
N SER A 47 11.34 0.39 -31.46
CA SER A 47 12.18 1.44 -30.85
C SER A 47 11.51 2.81 -30.86
N GLN A 48 10.90 3.19 -31.99
CA GLN A 48 10.17 4.45 -32.11
C GLN A 48 8.96 4.56 -31.17
N ILE A 49 8.26 3.45 -30.91
CA ILE A 49 7.17 3.46 -29.93
C ILE A 49 7.70 3.55 -28.50
N GLU A 50 8.70 2.72 -28.15
CA GLU A 50 9.25 2.67 -26.79
C GLU A 50 9.91 3.99 -26.37
N SER A 51 10.55 4.68 -27.30
CA SER A 51 11.17 6.01 -27.11
C SER A 51 10.16 7.16 -27.10
N GLY A 52 8.92 6.92 -27.52
CA GLY A 52 7.90 7.96 -27.65
C GLY A 52 8.06 8.85 -28.88
N ALA A 53 9.05 8.61 -29.75
CA ALA A 53 9.17 9.30 -31.05
C ALA A 53 7.92 9.07 -31.93
N ARG A 54 7.21 7.97 -31.68
CA ARG A 54 5.91 7.69 -32.28
C ARG A 54 4.88 7.30 -31.21
N PRO A 55 4.16 8.27 -30.62
CA PRO A 55 3.25 8.03 -29.50
C PRO A 55 1.96 7.30 -29.90
N HIS A 56 1.68 7.18 -31.20
CA HIS A 56 0.48 6.52 -31.72
C HIS A 56 0.85 5.43 -32.72
N MET A 57 0.18 4.28 -32.62
CA MET A 57 0.29 3.17 -33.57
C MET A 57 -1.03 2.95 -34.30
N THR A 58 -0.97 2.27 -35.45
CA THR A 58 -2.18 1.90 -36.18
C THR A 58 -2.99 0.85 -35.40
N GLY A 59 -4.30 0.77 -35.65
CA GLY A 59 -5.16 -0.24 -35.02
C GLY A 59 -4.69 -1.67 -35.29
N LYS A 60 -4.21 -1.95 -36.51
CA LYS A 60 -3.63 -3.25 -36.88
C LYS A 60 -2.41 -3.60 -36.02
N THR A 61 -1.47 -2.67 -35.86
CA THR A 61 -0.30 -2.90 -35.01
C THR A 61 -0.68 -3.13 -33.55
N ARG A 62 -1.67 -2.37 -33.06
CA ARG A 62 -2.20 -2.54 -31.71
C ARG A 62 -2.79 -3.93 -31.50
N GLN A 63 -3.56 -4.44 -32.45
CA GLN A 63 -4.13 -5.78 -32.40
C GLN A 63 -3.05 -6.87 -32.40
N ILE A 64 -2.00 -6.71 -33.21
CA ILE A 64 -0.88 -7.66 -33.24
C ILE A 64 -0.17 -7.71 -31.88
N LEU A 65 0.19 -6.54 -31.32
CA LEU A 65 0.85 -6.46 -30.02
C LEU A 65 -0.04 -6.96 -28.87
N ALA A 66 -1.34 -6.63 -28.90
CA ALA A 66 -2.30 -7.13 -27.92
C ALA A 66 -2.42 -8.67 -27.96
N SER A 67 -2.46 -9.24 -29.17
CA SER A 67 -2.54 -10.69 -29.37
C SER A 67 -1.26 -11.42 -28.97
N PHE A 68 -0.10 -10.79 -29.18
CA PHE A 68 1.20 -11.30 -28.76
C PHE A 68 1.30 -11.32 -27.22
N PHE A 69 1.11 -10.17 -26.57
CA PHE A 69 1.23 -10.03 -25.11
C PHE A 69 0.02 -10.55 -24.32
N LYS A 70 -1.03 -11.05 -24.99
CA LYS A 70 -2.28 -11.51 -24.35
C LYS A 70 -2.95 -10.44 -23.47
N VAL A 71 -2.90 -9.18 -23.91
CA VAL A 71 -3.55 -8.05 -23.23
C VAL A 71 -4.70 -7.49 -24.06
N HIS A 72 -5.62 -6.77 -23.42
CA HIS A 72 -6.67 -6.04 -24.13
C HIS A 72 -6.07 -4.92 -24.99
N PRO A 73 -6.51 -4.67 -26.25
CA PRO A 73 -5.97 -3.58 -27.08
C PRO A 73 -6.04 -2.21 -26.41
N GLY A 74 -7.03 -1.97 -25.56
CA GLY A 74 -7.17 -0.74 -24.77
C GLY A 74 -6.07 -0.53 -23.72
N TYR A 75 -5.27 -1.55 -23.38
CA TYR A 75 -4.11 -1.37 -22.52
C TYR A 75 -2.96 -0.63 -23.23
N LEU A 76 -2.85 -0.79 -24.55
CA LEU A 76 -1.78 -0.22 -25.39
C LEU A 76 -2.10 1.20 -25.87
N VAL A 77 -2.50 2.05 -24.93
CA VAL A 77 -2.70 3.49 -25.11
C VAL A 77 -2.10 4.23 -23.91
N ASP A 78 -1.90 5.54 -24.04
CA ASP A 78 -1.51 6.37 -22.89
C ASP A 78 -2.64 6.38 -21.86
N ASP A 79 -2.28 6.32 -20.59
CA ASP A 79 -3.25 6.54 -19.53
C ASP A 79 -3.68 8.02 -19.51
N PRO A 80 -4.97 8.32 -19.30
CA PRO A 80 -5.41 9.70 -19.17
C PRO A 80 -4.79 10.34 -17.92
N GLU A 81 -4.70 11.67 -17.92
CA GLU A 81 -4.25 12.41 -16.74
C GLU A 81 -5.13 12.08 -15.53
N GLY A 82 -4.49 11.73 -14.40
CA GLY A 82 -5.18 11.32 -13.18
C GLY A 82 -5.59 9.84 -13.11
N TYR A 83 -5.28 9.02 -14.11
CA TYR A 83 -5.53 7.57 -14.05
C TYR A 83 -4.68 6.88 -12.98
N SER A 84 -5.33 6.04 -12.17
CA SER A 84 -4.73 5.17 -11.17
C SER A 84 -5.17 3.73 -11.46
N PRO A 85 -4.25 2.74 -11.54
CA PRO A 85 -4.63 1.34 -11.70
C PRO A 85 -5.34 0.76 -10.46
N GLU A 86 -5.27 1.45 -9.33
CA GLU A 86 -5.99 1.14 -8.11
C GLU A 86 -7.43 1.68 -8.17
N LEU A 87 -8.38 0.93 -7.59
CA LEU A 87 -9.77 1.40 -7.43
C LEU A 87 -9.81 2.67 -6.55
N GLN A 88 -9.86 3.83 -7.19
CA GLN A 88 -10.26 5.10 -6.58
C GLN A 88 -11.78 5.12 -6.45
N SER A 89 -12.31 4.25 -5.61
CA SER A 89 -13.68 4.41 -5.14
C SER A 89 -13.66 5.48 -4.05
N GLU A 90 -14.32 6.62 -4.29
CA GLU A 90 -14.71 7.62 -3.28
C GLU A 90 -15.46 7.00 -2.08
N LEU A 91 -15.82 5.71 -2.13
CA LEU A 91 -16.53 4.96 -1.10
C LEU A 91 -15.60 4.25 -0.09
N ARG A 92 -14.30 4.08 -0.39
CA ARG A 92 -13.30 3.64 0.62
C ARG A 92 -12.70 4.89 1.24
N LYS A 93 -13.22 5.25 2.41
CA LYS A 93 -12.91 6.50 3.11
C LYS A 93 -11.41 6.61 3.36
N VAL A 94 -10.89 7.84 3.41
CA VAL A 94 -9.48 8.13 3.76
C VAL A 94 -9.06 7.41 5.04
N GLU A 95 -10.00 7.21 5.97
CA GLU A 95 -9.85 6.44 7.21
C GLU A 95 -9.42 4.99 6.96
N ASP A 96 -10.10 4.24 6.07
CA ASP A 96 -9.76 2.83 5.78
C ASP A 96 -8.33 2.68 5.23
N ARG A 97 -7.88 3.66 4.42
CA ARG A 97 -6.50 3.68 3.88
C ARG A 97 -5.49 4.00 4.97
N LEU A 98 -5.82 4.94 5.85
CA LEU A 98 -4.98 5.31 6.97
C LEU A 98 -4.84 4.14 7.95
N ASP A 99 -5.93 3.45 8.26
CA ASP A 99 -5.93 2.31 9.17
C ASP A 99 -5.06 1.18 8.63
N MET A 100 -5.20 0.85 7.34
CA MET A 100 -4.36 -0.14 6.68
C MET A 100 -2.88 0.27 6.73
N TRP A 101 -2.58 1.55 6.46
CA TRP A 101 -1.21 2.07 6.56
C TRP A 101 -0.65 1.98 7.98
N LEU A 102 -1.45 2.26 9.00
CA LEU A 102 -1.07 2.16 10.41
C LEU A 102 -0.78 0.71 10.84
N VAL A 103 -1.58 -0.25 10.38
CA VAL A 103 -1.35 -1.69 10.63
C VAL A 103 -0.04 -2.14 9.97
N ASP A 104 0.17 -1.80 8.70
CA ASP A 104 1.40 -2.15 7.97
C ASP A 104 2.63 -1.47 8.59
N GLY A 105 2.49 -0.22 9.03
CA GLY A 105 3.53 0.52 9.73
C GLY A 105 3.92 -0.15 11.06
N ALA A 106 2.94 -0.58 11.84
CA ALA A 106 3.17 -1.27 13.12
C ALA A 106 4.02 -2.54 12.96
N GLU A 107 3.84 -3.28 11.86
CA GLU A 107 4.65 -4.47 11.57
C GLU A 107 6.11 -4.17 11.22
N ARG A 108 6.45 -2.94 10.85
CA ARG A 108 7.85 -2.53 10.63
C ARG A 108 8.58 -2.23 11.94
N PHE A 109 7.85 -1.89 13.01
CA PHE A 109 8.40 -1.53 14.32
C PHE A 109 8.37 -2.69 15.34
N ARG A 110 8.54 -3.94 14.91
CA ARG A 110 8.54 -5.11 15.83
C ARG A 110 9.55 -5.03 16.97
N ARG A 111 10.66 -4.28 16.78
CA ARG A 111 11.72 -4.08 17.78
C ARG A 111 11.42 -2.96 18.77
N ASP A 112 10.37 -2.18 18.54
CA ASP A 112 9.84 -1.16 19.45
C ASP A 112 8.37 -1.48 19.77
N PRO A 113 8.12 -2.28 20.83
CA PRO A 113 6.77 -2.70 21.19
C PRO A 113 5.84 -1.54 21.57
N GLU A 114 6.39 -0.45 22.15
CA GLU A 114 5.60 0.71 22.56
C GLU A 114 5.03 1.44 21.35
N LEU A 115 5.89 1.74 20.38
CA LEU A 115 5.48 2.39 19.13
C LEU A 115 4.56 1.48 18.30
N LYS A 116 4.88 0.18 18.20
CA LYS A 116 4.02 -0.80 17.53
C LYS A 116 2.60 -0.78 18.12
N GLN A 117 2.49 -0.82 19.44
CA GLN A 117 1.19 -0.84 20.11
C GLN A 117 0.42 0.48 19.93
N ALA A 118 1.11 1.62 19.94
CA ALA A 118 0.50 2.93 19.67
C ALA A 118 -0.13 2.98 18.27
N LEU A 119 0.60 2.52 17.24
CA LEU A 119 0.11 2.47 15.86
C LEU A 119 -1.09 1.53 15.69
N LEU A 120 -1.04 0.33 16.30
CA LEU A 120 -2.17 -0.60 16.27
C LEU A 120 -3.39 -0.08 17.04
N THR A 121 -3.18 0.70 18.11
CA THR A 121 -4.27 1.31 18.87
C THR A 121 -4.96 2.39 18.04
N LEU A 122 -4.18 3.21 17.33
CA LEU A 122 -4.69 4.23 16.43
C LEU A 122 -5.46 3.62 15.25
N ALA A 123 -4.95 2.53 14.65
CA ALA A 123 -5.59 1.83 13.52
C ALA A 123 -6.95 1.19 13.86
N ARG A 124 -7.21 0.94 15.15
CA ARG A 124 -8.49 0.36 15.62
C ARG A 124 -9.49 1.42 16.08
N HIS A 125 -9.08 2.68 16.12
CA HIS A 125 -9.93 3.77 16.57
C HIS A 125 -10.93 4.14 15.46
N GLU A 126 -12.19 4.36 15.81
CA GLU A 126 -13.27 4.70 14.85
C GLU A 126 -12.96 5.95 14.02
N HIS A 127 -12.17 6.87 14.60
CA HIS A 127 -11.74 8.12 13.96
C HIS A 127 -10.21 8.28 13.99
N SER A 128 -9.47 7.34 13.39
CA SER A 128 -8.00 7.33 13.39
C SER A 128 -7.37 8.61 12.82
N ARG A 129 -8.01 9.20 11.80
CA ARG A 129 -7.60 10.48 11.18
C ARG A 129 -7.69 11.64 12.17
N GLU A 130 -8.80 11.75 12.90
CA GLU A 130 -9.00 12.84 13.87
C GLU A 130 -7.96 12.79 14.99
N CYS A 131 -7.58 11.59 15.43
CA CYS A 131 -6.52 11.42 16.42
C CYS A 131 -5.15 11.94 15.94
N LEU A 132 -4.81 11.77 14.66
CA LEU A 132 -3.57 12.33 14.10
C LEU A 132 -3.61 13.85 13.98
N LEU A 133 -4.75 14.41 13.57
CA LEU A 133 -4.94 15.86 13.52
C LEU A 133 -4.91 16.49 14.92
N LEU A 134 -5.44 15.79 15.92
CA LEU A 134 -5.33 16.20 17.31
C LEU A 134 -3.87 16.18 17.78
N LEU A 135 -3.10 15.16 17.40
CA LEU A 135 -1.67 15.08 17.71
C LEU A 135 -0.91 16.26 17.09
N GLU A 136 -1.20 16.60 15.83
CA GLU A 136 -0.66 17.81 15.17
C GLU A 136 -0.97 19.06 16.00
N ALA A 137 -2.24 19.31 16.33
CA ALA A 137 -2.64 20.47 17.14
C ALA A 137 -1.96 20.54 18.51
N ILE A 138 -1.73 19.38 19.15
CA ILE A 138 -0.99 19.29 20.42
C ILE A 138 0.47 19.68 20.24
N LEU A 139 1.10 19.25 19.15
CA LEU A 139 2.51 19.54 18.86
C LEU A 139 2.71 21.00 18.43
N GLU A 140 1.74 21.59 17.73
CA GLU A 140 1.75 23.02 17.38
C GLU A 140 1.56 23.94 18.58
N THR A 141 0.92 23.45 19.65
CA THR A 141 0.69 24.24 20.86
C THR A 141 1.91 24.18 21.80
N PRO A 142 2.70 25.26 21.97
CA PRO A 142 3.95 25.21 22.74
C PRO A 142 3.72 24.80 24.20
N GLY A 143 4.48 23.83 24.67
CA GLY A 143 4.42 23.34 26.06
C GLY A 143 3.21 22.46 26.39
N LEU A 144 2.28 22.24 25.47
CA LEU A 144 1.12 21.38 25.72
C LEU A 144 1.50 19.89 25.75
N ALA A 145 2.27 19.41 24.77
CA ALA A 145 2.74 18.03 24.71
C ALA A 145 3.47 17.54 25.99
N PRO A 146 4.48 18.24 26.54
CA PRO A 146 5.14 17.81 27.77
C PRO A 146 4.20 17.83 28.98
N ARG A 147 3.32 18.84 29.10
CA ARG A 147 2.36 18.94 30.20
C ARG A 147 1.31 17.82 30.16
N LEU A 148 0.79 17.48 28.99
CA LEU A 148 -0.09 16.33 28.81
C LEU A 148 0.62 15.03 29.16
N SER A 149 1.89 14.88 28.76
CA SER A 149 2.70 13.70 29.08
C SER A 149 2.89 13.51 30.59
N GLU A 150 3.15 14.59 31.34
CA GLU A 150 3.24 14.54 32.80
C GLU A 150 1.92 14.10 33.44
N VAL A 151 0.80 14.69 33.02
CA VAL A 151 -0.54 14.37 33.56
C VAL A 151 -0.90 12.90 33.29
N LEU A 152 -0.75 12.44 32.05
CA LEU A 152 -1.10 11.07 31.65
C LEU A 152 -0.21 10.01 32.34
N ARG A 153 1.08 10.30 32.54
CA ARG A 153 1.99 9.41 33.30
C ARG A 153 1.63 9.34 34.78
N THR A 154 1.14 10.43 35.36
CA THR A 154 0.76 10.48 36.78
C THR A 154 -0.57 9.76 37.01
N GLY A 155 -1.55 9.95 36.12
CA GLY A 155 -2.84 9.24 36.19
C GLY A 155 -2.73 7.71 36.04
N ASN A 156 -1.81 7.20 35.21
CA ASN A 156 -1.56 5.76 35.11
C ASN A 156 -0.89 5.15 36.35
N ARG A 157 -0.18 5.96 37.18
CA ARG A 157 0.44 5.48 38.42
C ARG A 157 -0.58 5.29 39.54
N GLU A 158 -1.62 6.12 39.61
CA GLU A 158 -2.67 6.04 40.64
C GLU A 158 -3.60 4.84 40.43
N GLN A 159 -3.79 4.37 39.19
CA GLN A 159 -4.58 3.16 38.91
C GLN A 159 -3.88 1.85 39.34
N GLY A 160 -2.57 1.87 39.58
CA GLY A 160 -1.79 0.69 39.99
C GLY A 160 -1.74 0.42 41.50
N THR A 161 -2.09 1.39 42.35
CA THR A 161 -1.95 1.28 43.81
C THR A 161 -3.26 0.94 44.54
N GLY A 162 -4.42 1.02 43.88
CA GLY A 162 -5.73 0.79 44.51
C GLY A 162 -6.14 -0.66 44.74
N ASN A 163 -5.40 -1.66 44.23
CA ASN A 163 -5.85 -3.06 44.22
C ASN A 163 -5.15 -3.98 45.25
N ARG A 164 -4.39 -3.44 46.22
CA ARG A 164 -3.64 -4.26 47.19
C ARG A 164 -4.13 -4.22 48.64
N GLU A 165 -5.11 -3.39 48.99
CA GLU A 165 -5.58 -3.26 50.40
C GLU A 165 -6.90 -3.96 50.74
N GLN A 166 -7.58 -4.62 49.79
CA GLN A 166 -8.82 -5.35 50.08
C GLN A 166 -8.64 -6.87 49.99
N LYS A 167 -7.73 -7.47 50.77
CA LYS A 167 -7.75 -8.94 50.95
C LYS A 167 -7.25 -9.47 52.30
N THR A 168 -7.17 -8.64 53.34
CA THR A 168 -6.84 -9.10 54.70
C THR A 168 -7.82 -8.54 55.72
N GLY A 169 -8.99 -9.18 55.87
CA GLY A 169 -9.90 -8.79 56.94
C GLY A 169 -11.33 -9.32 56.85
N ARG A 170 -11.54 -10.64 56.75
CA ARG A 170 -12.80 -11.25 57.21
C ARG A 170 -12.67 -12.77 57.40
N GLY A 171 -12.02 -13.15 58.49
CA GLY A 171 -12.09 -14.48 59.06
C GLY A 171 -12.69 -14.38 60.46
N THR A 172 -14.00 -14.20 60.56
CA THR A 172 -14.72 -14.28 61.84
C THR A 172 -15.98 -15.12 61.69
N LYS A 173 -15.91 -16.29 62.32
CA LYS A 173 -16.94 -16.96 63.14
C LYS A 173 -18.37 -16.98 62.59
N GLN A 174 -18.92 -18.18 62.42
CA GLN A 174 -20.07 -18.67 63.21
C GLN A 174 -20.51 -20.05 62.72
N GLY A 175 -20.86 -20.92 63.67
CA GLY A 175 -21.44 -22.23 63.38
C GLY A 175 -21.44 -23.15 64.59
N ALA A 176 -22.03 -22.72 65.71
CA ALA A 176 -22.38 -23.57 66.82
C ALA A 176 -23.91 -23.63 66.98
N GLN A 177 -24.40 -24.87 67.09
CA GLN A 177 -25.65 -25.33 67.71
C GLN A 177 -26.99 -25.06 67.01
N LYS A 178 -27.66 -26.15 66.60
CA LYS A 178 -28.68 -26.81 67.42
C LYS A 178 -28.73 -28.31 67.10
#